data_AF-A0A1Z8QCA3-F1
#
_entry.id   AF-A0A1Z8QCA3-F1
#
_cell.length_a   1.000
_cell.length_b   1.000
_cell.length_c   1.000
_cell.angle_alpha   90.00
_cell.angle_beta   90.00
_cell.angle_gamma   90.00
#
_symmetry.space_group_name_H-M   'P 1'
#
loop_
_entity.id
_entity.type
_entity.pdbx_description
1 polymer ?
#
loop_
_entity_poly.entity_id
_entity_poly.type
_entity_poly.pdbx_seq_one_letter_code
_entity_poly.pdbx_strand_id
1 'polypeptide(L)'
;MAWLNQNKEQNFDSEAFIAKKEFEDACNSNDNTREMRSKRITTALRCRAVIDKTFIEGAEVYKKFSVSKLKAIWEQKPIPPIPKAPTFQTIKSINGEVIGYIPEKYASLVFEIAGNYQTEEITIETAIRQTQYIADEISKTLQLEESFKTLNFLRDELKIATSQENKISRNKG
;
A
#
# COMPACT_ATOMS: atom_id res chain seq x y z
N MET A 1 -3.72 -22.58 25.16
CA MET A 1 -4.02 -21.99 23.83
C MET A 1 -4.34 -20.49 23.93
N ALA A 2 -5.15 -20.02 24.89
CA ALA A 2 -5.48 -18.59 25.03
C ALA A 2 -4.28 -17.67 25.36
N TRP A 3 -3.35 -18.11 26.22
CA TRP A 3 -2.18 -17.31 26.63
C TRP A 3 -1.18 -17.05 25.49
N LEU A 4 -1.08 -17.97 24.51
CA LEU A 4 -0.17 -17.81 23.37
C LEU A 4 -0.70 -16.76 22.36
N ASN A 5 -2.02 -16.63 22.24
CA ASN A 5 -2.64 -15.64 21.38
C ASN A 5 -2.55 -14.23 22.01
N GLN A 6 -2.75 -14.16 23.33
CA GLN A 6 -2.64 -12.92 24.09
C GLN A 6 -1.22 -12.32 24.01
N ASN A 7 -0.17 -13.15 24.05
CA ASN A 7 1.21 -12.68 23.87
C ASN A 7 1.50 -12.20 22.44
N LYS A 8 0.88 -12.82 21.43
CA LYS A 8 1.03 -12.38 20.03
C LYS A 8 0.34 -11.04 19.78
N GLU A 9 -0.86 -10.86 20.31
CA GLU A 9 -1.62 -9.60 20.21
C GLU A 9 -0.90 -8.47 20.95
N GLN A 10 -0.41 -8.70 22.17
CA GLN A 10 0.36 -7.70 22.92
C GLN A 10 1.67 -7.30 22.20
N ASN A 11 2.38 -8.28 21.60
CA ASN A 11 3.57 -7.98 20.81
C ASN A 11 3.23 -7.17 19.56
N PHE A 12 2.15 -7.50 18.85
CA PHE A 12 1.71 -6.74 17.67
C PHE A 12 1.36 -5.29 18.03
N ASP A 13 0.60 -5.07 19.10
CA ASP A 13 0.22 -3.73 19.54
C ASP A 13 1.46 -2.88 19.91
N SER A 14 2.46 -3.52 20.54
CA SER A 14 3.72 -2.86 20.87
C SER A 14 4.52 -2.48 19.62
N GLU A 15 4.61 -3.38 18.65
CA GLU A 15 5.33 -3.15 17.38
C GLU A 15 4.61 -2.12 16.51
N ALA A 16 3.28 -2.12 16.49
CA ALA A 16 2.47 -1.12 15.79
C ALA A 16 2.65 0.28 16.40
N PHE A 17 2.67 0.37 17.73
CA PHE A 17 2.98 1.62 18.42
C PHE A 17 4.37 2.13 18.07
N ILE A 18 5.38 1.26 18.06
CA ILE A 18 6.75 1.61 17.67
C ILE A 18 6.79 2.08 16.22
N ALA A 19 6.17 1.36 15.29
CA ALA A 19 6.17 1.71 13.86
C ALA A 19 5.52 3.07 13.60
N LYS A 20 4.40 3.37 14.28
CA LYS A 20 3.75 4.67 14.21
C LYS A 20 4.65 5.78 14.77
N LYS A 21 5.25 5.54 15.94
CA LYS A 21 6.14 6.51 16.57
C LYS A 21 7.38 6.80 15.71
N GLU A 22 8.01 5.78 15.14
CA GLU A 22 9.15 5.94 14.25
C GLU A 22 8.80 6.77 13.00
N PHE A 23 7.57 6.60 12.48
CA PHE A 23 7.08 7.43 11.38
C PHE A 23 6.90 8.89 11.81
N GLU A 24 6.24 9.14 12.95
CA GLU A 24 6.02 10.48 13.49
C GLU A 24 7.34 11.18 13.83
N ASP A 25 8.27 10.48 14.46
CA ASP A 25 9.61 10.98 14.79
C ASP A 25 10.39 11.36 13.51
N ALA A 26 10.30 10.53 12.46
CA ALA A 26 10.94 10.81 11.18
C ALA A 26 10.34 12.04 10.46
N CYS A 27 9.03 12.28 10.62
CA CYS A 27 8.34 13.44 10.04
C CYS A 27 8.62 14.75 10.80
N ASN A 28 8.64 14.69 12.14
CA ASN A 28 8.70 15.87 13.00
C ASN A 28 10.12 16.31 13.35
N SER A 29 11.12 15.44 13.16
CA SER A 29 12.51 15.79 13.44
C SER A 29 13.03 16.82 12.43
N ASN A 30 13.61 17.91 12.92
CA ASN A 30 14.37 18.89 12.12
C ASN A 30 15.87 18.54 12.03
N ASP A 31 16.27 17.37 12.53
CA ASP A 31 17.66 16.93 12.50
C ASP A 31 18.08 16.51 11.08
N ASN A 32 19.15 17.12 10.57
CA ASN A 32 19.73 16.84 9.26
C ASN A 32 20.97 15.92 9.33
N THR A 33 21.24 15.30 10.48
CA THR A 33 22.32 14.32 10.63
C THR A 33 22.18 13.15 9.66
N ARG A 34 23.31 12.49 9.38
CA ARG A 34 23.33 11.26 8.57
C ARG A 34 22.42 10.18 9.17
N GLU A 35 22.36 10.09 10.49
CA GLU A 35 21.53 9.11 11.19
C GLU A 35 20.04 9.36 10.96
N MET A 36 19.60 10.62 11.08
CA MET A 36 18.20 10.97 10.83
C MET A 36 17.81 10.75 9.36
N ARG A 37 18.69 11.11 8.41
CA ARG A 37 18.48 10.80 6.99
C ARG A 37 18.34 9.29 6.75
N SER A 38 19.20 8.48 7.37
CA SER A 38 19.10 7.02 7.28
C SER A 38 17.79 6.48 7.87
N LYS A 39 17.31 7.06 8.98
CA LYS A 39 16.02 6.71 9.59
C LYS A 39 14.86 7.03 8.65
N ARG A 40 14.82 8.24 8.08
CA ARG A 40 13.79 8.65 7.11
C ARG A 40 13.75 7.73 5.89
N ILE A 41 14.91 7.35 5.34
CA ILE A 41 14.99 6.39 4.23
C ILE A 41 14.44 5.03 4.65
N THR A 42 14.81 4.53 5.83
CA THR A 42 14.33 3.24 6.34
C THR A 42 12.82 3.25 6.54
N THR A 43 12.28 4.32 7.14
CA THR A 43 10.84 4.54 7.29
C THR A 43 10.14 4.58 5.93
N ALA A 44 10.70 5.29 4.96
CA ALA A 44 10.15 5.37 3.61
C ALA A 44 10.06 4.01 2.92
N LEU A 45 11.10 3.17 3.04
CA LEU A 45 11.09 1.81 2.51
C LEU A 45 10.00 0.94 3.17
N ARG A 46 9.74 1.12 4.46
CA ARG A 46 8.63 0.45 5.15
C ARG A 46 7.28 0.96 4.66
N CYS A 47 7.09 2.27 4.56
CA CYS A 47 5.86 2.86 4.01
C CYS A 47 5.57 2.35 2.60
N ARG A 48 6.60 2.27 1.74
CA ARG A 48 6.49 1.68 0.41
C ARG A 48 5.95 0.25 0.47
N ALA A 49 6.55 -0.61 1.30
CA ALA A 49 6.13 -1.99 1.44
C ALA A 49 4.69 -2.11 1.98
N VAL A 50 4.30 -1.22 2.91
CA VAL A 50 2.91 -1.13 3.38
C VAL A 50 1.97 -0.74 2.25
N ILE A 51 2.30 0.28 1.44
CA ILE A 51 1.48 0.72 0.30
C ILE A 51 1.29 -0.42 -0.70
N ASP A 52 2.38 -1.07 -1.13
CA ASP A 52 2.33 -2.14 -2.12
C ASP A 52 1.47 -3.31 -1.61
N LYS A 53 1.62 -3.69 -0.33
CA LYS A 53 0.83 -4.78 0.28
C LYS A 53 -0.63 -4.40 0.47
N THR A 54 -0.90 -3.17 0.92
CA THR A 54 -2.26 -2.64 1.10
C THR A 54 -2.99 -2.54 -0.23
N PHE A 55 -2.28 -2.24 -1.32
CA PHE A 55 -2.84 -2.25 -2.67
C PHE A 55 -3.27 -3.66 -3.08
N ILE A 56 -2.39 -4.66 -2.93
CA ILE A 56 -2.70 -6.06 -3.30
C ILE A 56 -3.88 -6.58 -2.47
N GLU A 57 -3.85 -6.38 -1.16
CA GLU A 57 -4.94 -6.77 -0.27
C GLU A 57 -6.24 -6.04 -0.59
N GLY A 58 -6.16 -4.73 -0.89
CA GLY A 58 -7.29 -3.92 -1.32
C GLY A 58 -7.96 -4.48 -2.56
N ALA A 59 -7.18 -4.81 -3.59
CA ALA A 59 -7.70 -5.43 -4.81
C ALA A 59 -8.43 -6.74 -4.51
N GLU A 60 -7.82 -7.65 -3.72
CA GLU A 60 -8.46 -8.92 -3.38
C GLU A 60 -9.76 -8.76 -2.58
N VAL A 61 -9.78 -7.84 -1.62
CA VAL A 61 -10.96 -7.58 -0.79
C VAL A 61 -12.07 -6.92 -1.60
N TYR A 62 -11.75 -5.94 -2.44
CA TYR A 62 -12.73 -5.30 -3.33
C TYR A 62 -13.29 -6.27 -4.37
N LYS A 63 -12.49 -7.23 -4.85
CA LYS A 63 -12.98 -8.32 -5.71
C LYS A 63 -14.05 -9.17 -5.03
N LYS A 64 -13.86 -9.51 -3.74
CA LYS A 64 -14.87 -10.26 -2.96
C LYS A 64 -16.09 -9.39 -2.65
N PHE A 65 -15.85 -8.13 -2.34
CA PHE A 65 -16.90 -7.14 -2.05
C PHE A 65 -17.80 -6.89 -3.27
N SER A 66 -17.24 -6.74 -4.47
CA SER A 66 -18.02 -6.51 -5.70
C SER A 66 -18.97 -7.67 -5.99
N VAL A 67 -18.50 -8.91 -5.87
CA VAL A 67 -19.33 -10.12 -6.01
C VAL A 67 -20.43 -10.15 -4.94
N SER A 68 -20.09 -9.84 -3.68
CA SER A 68 -21.03 -9.85 -2.57
C SER A 68 -22.08 -8.76 -2.68
N LYS A 69 -21.69 -7.58 -3.18
CA LYS A 69 -22.56 -6.44 -3.48
C LYS A 69 -23.55 -6.79 -4.58
N LEU A 70 -23.09 -7.38 -5.69
CA LEU A 70 -23.97 -7.82 -6.78
C LEU A 70 -24.97 -8.87 -6.30
N LYS A 71 -24.52 -9.84 -5.49
CA LYS A 71 -25.40 -10.84 -4.89
C LYS A 71 -26.45 -10.22 -3.96
N ALA A 72 -26.05 -9.27 -3.11
CA ALA A 72 -26.98 -8.58 -2.22
C ALA A 72 -28.04 -7.78 -3.00
N ILE A 73 -27.65 -7.11 -4.09
CA ILE A 73 -28.58 -6.42 -5.00
C ILE A 73 -29.59 -7.40 -5.60
N TRP A 74 -29.10 -8.55 -6.10
CA TRP A 74 -29.96 -9.59 -6.67
C TRP A 74 -30.95 -10.16 -5.63
N GLU A 75 -30.49 -10.39 -4.41
CA GLU A 75 -31.29 -10.94 -3.31
C GLU A 75 -32.13 -9.86 -2.58
N GLN A 76 -32.09 -8.59 -3.02
CA GLN A 76 -32.70 -7.43 -2.36
C GLN A 76 -32.35 -7.32 -0.87
N LYS A 77 -31.13 -7.73 -0.52
CA LYS A 77 -30.56 -7.66 0.82
C LYS A 77 -29.75 -6.38 1.01
N PRO A 78 -29.51 -5.94 2.26
CA PRO A 78 -28.63 -4.83 2.52
C PRO A 78 -27.24 -5.06 1.91
N ILE A 79 -26.71 -4.03 1.27
CA ILE A 79 -25.37 -4.04 0.66
C ILE A 79 -24.32 -4.24 1.78
N PRO A 80 -23.31 -5.10 1.57
CA PRO A 80 -22.24 -5.27 2.53
C PRO A 80 -21.53 -3.93 2.86
N PRO A 81 -20.92 -3.80 4.05
CA PRO A 81 -20.17 -2.60 4.40
C PRO A 81 -18.93 -2.45 3.52
N ILE A 82 -18.56 -1.20 3.22
CA ILE A 82 -17.36 -0.88 2.45
C ILE A 82 -16.14 -1.43 3.20
N PRO A 83 -15.20 -2.11 2.51
CA PRO A 83 -13.99 -2.61 3.12
C PRO A 83 -13.15 -1.52 3.79
N LYS A 84 -12.66 -1.77 5.01
CA LYS A 84 -11.77 -0.86 5.73
C LYS A 84 -10.30 -1.19 5.42
N ALA A 85 -9.51 -0.17 5.10
CA ALA A 85 -8.09 -0.33 4.81
C ALA A 85 -7.27 -0.57 6.09
N PRO A 86 -6.32 -1.52 6.09
CA PRO A 86 -5.36 -1.69 7.17
C PRO A 86 -4.34 -0.56 7.17
N THR A 87 -4.07 0.03 8.35
CA THR A 87 -3.06 1.09 8.53
C THR A 87 -1.67 0.53 8.88
N PHE A 88 -1.64 -0.69 9.39
CA PHE A 88 -0.44 -1.43 9.76
C PHE A 88 -0.33 -2.67 8.89
N GLN A 89 0.90 -2.97 8.48
CA GLN A 89 1.18 -4.16 7.69
C GLN A 89 2.45 -4.83 8.18
N THR A 90 2.39 -6.15 8.37
CA THR A 90 3.58 -6.96 8.60
C THR A 90 4.36 -7.10 7.30
N ILE A 91 5.60 -6.65 7.30
CA ILE A 91 6.55 -6.67 6.19
C ILE A 91 7.65 -7.68 6.49
N LYS A 92 8.02 -8.50 5.51
CA LYS A 92 9.18 -9.38 5.62
C LYS A 92 10.46 -8.59 5.35
N SER A 93 11.37 -8.59 6.31
CA SER A 93 12.71 -8.02 6.22
C SER A 93 13.78 -9.11 6.34
N ILE A 94 15.03 -8.78 6.02
CA ILE A 94 16.19 -9.67 6.13
C ILE A 94 16.37 -10.16 7.58
N ASN A 95 16.03 -9.31 8.55
CA ASN A 95 16.20 -9.57 9.99
C ASN A 95 14.93 -10.14 10.66
N GLY A 96 13.91 -10.51 9.88
CA GLY A 96 12.62 -11.00 10.40
C GLY A 96 11.44 -10.17 9.93
N GLU A 97 10.28 -10.40 10.55
CA GLU A 97 9.06 -9.63 10.27
C GLU A 97 9.10 -8.32 11.04
N VAL A 98 8.69 -7.23 10.38
CA VAL A 98 8.60 -5.89 10.97
C VAL A 98 7.26 -5.28 10.63
N ILE A 99 6.66 -4.54 11.56
CA ILE A 99 5.44 -3.79 11.28
C ILE A 99 5.81 -2.47 10.61
N GLY A 100 5.19 -2.21 9.47
CA GLY A 100 5.18 -0.89 8.85
C GLY A 100 3.88 -0.16 9.13
N TYR A 101 3.93 1.17 9.05
CA TYR A 101 2.79 2.04 9.25
C TYR A 101 2.68 3.05 8.12
N ILE A 102 1.43 3.35 7.73
CA ILE A 102 1.07 4.57 7.01
C ILE A 102 -0.17 5.20 7.66
N PRO A 103 -0.30 6.54 7.65
CA PRO A 103 -1.51 7.22 8.10
C PRO A 103 -2.80 6.70 7.46
N GLU A 104 -3.90 6.66 8.23
CA GLU A 104 -5.21 6.12 7.81
C GLU A 104 -5.76 6.78 6.54
N LYS A 105 -5.51 8.08 6.39
CA LYS A 105 -5.83 8.83 5.16
C LYS A 105 -5.20 8.17 3.92
N TYR A 106 -3.91 7.81 4.00
CA TYR A 106 -3.20 7.22 2.88
C TYR A 106 -3.58 5.76 2.68
N ALA A 107 -3.75 4.99 3.75
CA ALA A 107 -4.22 3.60 3.66
C ALA A 107 -5.56 3.50 2.94
N SER A 108 -6.53 4.34 3.33
CA SER A 108 -7.87 4.38 2.72
C SER A 108 -7.81 4.70 1.24
N LEU A 109 -7.02 5.72 0.85
CA LEU A 109 -6.85 6.10 -0.56
C LEU A 109 -6.21 4.97 -1.38
N VAL A 110 -5.16 4.31 -0.87
CA VAL A 110 -4.53 3.18 -1.56
C VAL A 110 -5.53 2.04 -1.77
N PHE A 111 -6.35 1.75 -0.76
CA PHE A 111 -7.36 0.69 -0.81
C PHE A 111 -8.45 0.99 -1.85
N GLU A 112 -8.91 2.24 -1.92
CA GLU A 112 -9.87 2.71 -2.92
C GLU A 112 -9.30 2.62 -4.35
N ILE A 113 -8.08 3.09 -4.57
CA ILE A 113 -7.42 3.00 -5.88
C ILE A 113 -7.29 1.53 -6.31
N ALA A 114 -6.91 0.64 -5.39
CA ALA A 114 -6.82 -0.79 -5.67
C ALA A 114 -8.18 -1.40 -6.03
N GLY A 115 -9.25 -0.99 -5.33
CA GLY A 115 -10.61 -1.39 -5.65
C GLY A 115 -11.03 -0.95 -7.05
N ASN A 116 -10.85 0.33 -7.38
CA ASN A 116 -11.19 0.90 -8.68
C ASN A 116 -10.38 0.24 -9.81
N TYR A 117 -9.11 -0.08 -9.56
CA TYR A 117 -8.29 -0.83 -10.51
C TYR A 117 -8.84 -2.25 -10.72
N GLN A 118 -9.19 -2.93 -9.62
CA GLN A 118 -9.71 -4.30 -9.66
C GLN A 118 -11.09 -4.41 -10.32
N THR A 119 -11.92 -3.37 -10.24
CA THR A 119 -13.22 -3.28 -10.91
C THR A 119 -13.14 -2.69 -12.32
N GLU A 120 -11.93 -2.47 -12.85
CA GLU A 120 -11.66 -1.90 -14.17
C GLU A 120 -12.23 -0.48 -14.37
N GLU A 121 -12.49 0.24 -13.27
CA GLU A 121 -12.93 1.64 -13.31
C GLU A 121 -11.77 2.59 -13.66
N ILE A 122 -10.53 2.19 -13.39
CA ILE A 122 -9.32 2.91 -13.76
C ILE A 122 -8.30 2.01 -14.46
N THR A 123 -7.49 2.60 -15.34
CA THR A 123 -6.42 1.89 -16.04
C THR A 123 -5.19 1.67 -15.14
N ILE A 124 -4.29 0.78 -15.58
CA ILE A 124 -3.03 0.50 -14.89
C ILE A 124 -2.17 1.76 -14.73
N GLU A 125 -2.12 2.64 -15.74
CA GLU A 125 -1.37 3.90 -15.67
C GLU A 125 -1.97 4.85 -14.64
N THR A 126 -3.30 4.89 -14.55
CA THR A 126 -4.02 5.74 -13.60
C THR A 126 -3.81 5.25 -12.18
N ALA A 127 -3.90 3.93 -11.95
CA ALA A 127 -3.61 3.32 -10.65
C ALA A 127 -2.17 3.64 -10.20
N ILE A 128 -1.19 3.40 -11.08
CA ILE A 128 0.22 3.71 -10.81
C ILE A 128 0.41 5.20 -10.48
N ARG A 129 -0.19 6.10 -11.27
CA ARG A 129 -0.04 7.56 -11.08
C ARG A 129 -0.67 8.02 -9.76
N GLN A 130 -1.87 7.56 -9.44
CA GLN A 130 -2.57 7.95 -8.22
C GLN A 130 -1.86 7.42 -6.98
N THR A 131 -1.40 6.16 -6.99
CA THR A 131 -0.62 5.61 -5.87
C THR A 131 0.77 6.24 -5.75
N GLN A 132 1.40 6.64 -6.85
CA GLN A 132 2.65 7.39 -6.80
C GLN A 132 2.45 8.77 -6.15
N TYR A 133 1.34 9.47 -6.42
CA TYR A 133 1.04 10.74 -5.74
C TYR A 133 1.00 10.59 -4.22
N ILE A 134 0.44 9.48 -3.71
CA ILE A 134 0.44 9.18 -2.27
C ILE A 134 1.87 8.97 -1.75
N ALA A 135 2.71 8.25 -2.50
CA ALA A 135 4.11 8.06 -2.17
C ALA A 135 4.89 9.39 -2.15
N ASP A 136 4.60 10.28 -3.09
CA ASP A 136 5.21 11.61 -3.18
C ASP A 136 4.85 12.46 -1.94
N GLU A 137 3.57 12.47 -1.52
CA GLU A 137 3.12 13.19 -0.32
C GLU A 137 3.77 12.65 0.96
N ILE A 138 3.87 11.33 1.10
CA ILE A 138 4.58 10.70 2.23
C ILE A 138 6.07 11.06 2.20
N SER A 139 6.69 11.04 1.01
CA SER A 139 8.11 11.39 0.83
C SER A 139 8.40 12.85 1.21
N LYS A 140 7.50 13.77 0.86
CA LYS A 140 7.58 15.18 1.29
C LYS A 140 7.45 15.31 2.80
N THR A 141 6.52 14.59 3.41
CA THR A 141 6.32 14.60 4.87
C THR A 141 7.56 14.06 5.61
N LEU A 142 8.21 13.05 5.04
CA LEU A 142 9.47 12.49 5.54
C LEU A 142 10.71 13.31 5.15
N GLN A 143 10.54 14.44 4.45
CA GLN A 143 11.63 15.31 4.01
C GLN A 143 12.73 14.56 3.24
N LEU A 144 12.33 13.68 2.32
CA LEU A 144 13.25 12.95 1.44
C LEU A 144 13.67 13.82 0.26
N GLU A 145 14.92 13.67 -0.18
CA GLU A 145 15.43 14.32 -1.39
C GLU A 145 14.73 13.79 -2.66
N GLU A 146 14.49 12.48 -2.70
CA GLU A 146 13.80 11.81 -3.80
C GLU A 146 12.61 10.99 -3.27
N SER A 147 11.51 10.99 -4.01
CA SER A 147 10.37 10.15 -3.67
C SER A 147 10.63 8.69 -4.02
N PHE A 148 10.16 7.79 -3.15
CA PHE A 148 10.20 6.36 -3.42
C PHE A 148 9.13 5.95 -4.43
N LYS A 149 9.47 4.98 -5.29
CA LYS A 149 8.54 4.42 -6.28
C LYS A 149 7.68 3.32 -5.67
N THR A 150 6.39 3.30 -6.00
CA THR A 150 5.44 2.25 -5.59
C THR A 150 4.92 1.44 -6.78
N LEU A 151 4.28 0.30 -6.47
CA LEU A 151 3.61 -0.59 -7.41
C LEU A 151 4.52 -1.10 -8.54
N ASN A 152 5.73 -1.54 -8.19
CA ASN A 152 6.68 -2.07 -9.17
C ASN A 152 6.09 -3.22 -10.00
N PHE A 153 5.27 -4.08 -9.38
CA PHE A 153 4.61 -5.18 -10.07
C PHE A 153 3.70 -4.69 -11.21
N LEU A 154 2.83 -3.70 -10.97
CA LEU A 154 2.01 -3.10 -12.03
C LEU A 154 2.86 -2.37 -13.08
N ARG A 155 3.92 -1.70 -12.65
CA ARG A 155 4.82 -1.00 -13.60
C ARG A 155 5.49 -1.99 -14.55
N ASP A 156 5.87 -3.16 -14.06
CA ASP A 156 6.47 -4.20 -14.88
C ASP A 156 5.43 -4.85 -15.81
N GLU A 157 4.19 -5.07 -15.35
CA GLU A 157 3.07 -5.47 -16.20
C GLU A 157 2.82 -4.48 -17.35
N LEU A 158 2.81 -3.17 -17.07
CA LEU A 158 2.64 -2.12 -18.08
C LEU A 158 3.78 -2.12 -19.12
N LYS A 159 5.03 -2.32 -18.69
CA LYS A 159 6.19 -2.44 -19.61
C LYS A 159 6.07 -3.66 -20.52
N ILE A 160 5.58 -4.78 -19.99
CA ILE A 160 5.38 -6.00 -20.77
C ILE A 160 4.29 -5.76 -21.83
N ALA A 161 3.14 -5.19 -21.45
CA ALA A 161 2.04 -4.89 -22.36
C ALA A 161 2.47 -3.99 -23.52
N THR A 162 3.14 -2.87 -23.23
CA THR A 162 3.65 -1.91 -24.23
C THR A 162 4.73 -2.51 -25.15
N SER A 163 5.55 -3.43 -24.64
CA SER A 163 6.57 -4.12 -25.44
C SER A 163 5.96 -5.12 -26.44
N GLN A 164 4.83 -5.76 -26.10
CA GLN A 164 4.13 -6.69 -26.98
C GLN A 164 3.41 -5.94 -28.12
N GLU A 165 2.76 -4.83 -27.79
CA GLU A 165 2.05 -3.99 -28.77
C GLU A 165 3.01 -3.40 -29.84
N ASN A 166 4.22 -3.01 -29.42
CA ASN A 166 5.28 -2.56 -30.32
C ASN A 166 5.85 -3.67 -31.23
N LYS A 167 5.79 -4.94 -30.83
CA LYS A 167 6.20 -6.08 -31.69
C LYS A 167 5.12 -6.41 -32.73
N ILE A 168 3.85 -6.33 -32.34
CA ILE A 168 2.71 -6.61 -33.23
C ILE A 168 2.60 -5.55 -34.33
N SER A 169 2.81 -4.27 -33.99
CA SER A 169 2.80 -3.17 -34.96
C SER A 169 3.96 -3.23 -35.95
N ARG A 170 5.16 -3.68 -35.54
CA ARG A 170 6.32 -3.86 -36.42
C ARG A 170 6.22 -5.05 -37.37
N ASN A 171 5.40 -6.06 -37.07
CA ASN A 171 5.24 -7.25 -37.93
C ASN A 171 4.12 -7.10 -38.97
N LYS A 172 3.42 -5.95 -39.00
CA LYS A 172 2.33 -5.62 -39.92
C LYS A 172 2.71 -4.58 -40.99
N GLY A 173 3.97 -4.14 -41.02
CA GLY A 173 4.55 -3.29 -42.06
C GLY A 173 5.65 -4.02 -42.81
#